data_AF-A0AAI8WZ59-F1
#
_entry.id   AF-A0AAI8WZ59-F1
#
_cell.length_a   1.000
_cell.length_b   1.000
_cell.length_c   1.000
_cell.angle_alpha   90.00
_cell.angle_beta   90.00
_cell.angle_gamma   90.00
#
_symmetry.space_group_name_H-M   'P 1'
#
loop_
_entity.id
_entity.type
_entity.pdbx_description
1 polymer ?
#
loop_
_entity_poly.entity_id
_entity_poly.type
_entity_poly.pdbx_seq_one_letter_code
_entity_poly.pdbx_strand_id
1 'polypeptide(L)'
;MLVAHVLLTEGEFASAAALLGPAAATLERTGYSWGPLSLTLLATALAQLGDTAATAKALSRAETRHGTKSALFAPELGVARAHRLALMRDAHGAVAAARDAARMAERGGQRAVAARVWHEAVRLGDTRAAEPLARLCDEIDCAAARIALAHARALAAGDEAALLAVSEELTSIGMRAAAADAAAQARRGAAAQPLR
;
A
#
# COMPACT_ATOMS: atom_id res chain seq x y z
N MET A 1 -2.14 4.19 -16.27
CA MET A 1 -2.19 4.23 -14.78
C MET A 1 -3.00 3.08 -14.19
N LEU A 2 -4.14 2.69 -14.78
CA LEU A 2 -4.89 1.52 -14.32
C LEU A 2 -4.08 0.22 -14.40
N VAL A 3 -3.47 -0.07 -15.55
CA VAL A 3 -2.60 -1.26 -15.72
C VAL A 3 -1.48 -1.29 -14.67
N ALA A 4 -0.87 -0.14 -14.36
CA ALA A 4 0.15 -0.05 -13.33
C ALA A 4 -0.39 -0.41 -11.93
N HIS A 5 -1.60 0.02 -11.57
CA HIS A 5 -2.23 -0.38 -10.31
C HIS A 5 -2.46 -1.89 -10.26
N VAL A 6 -2.96 -2.49 -11.34
CA VAL A 6 -3.16 -3.94 -11.42
C VAL A 6 -1.83 -4.67 -11.22
N LEU A 7 -0.75 -4.27 -11.90
CA LEU A 7 0.56 -4.87 -11.74
C LEU A 7 1.11 -4.73 -10.30
N LEU A 8 0.92 -3.56 -9.66
CA LEU A 8 1.32 -3.37 -8.26
C LEU A 8 0.54 -4.29 -7.30
N THR A 9 -0.76 -4.46 -7.53
CA THR A 9 -1.61 -5.36 -6.73
C THR A 9 -1.23 -6.83 -6.92
N GLU A 10 -0.89 -7.21 -8.15
CA GLU A 10 -0.42 -8.55 -8.52
C GLU A 10 1.03 -8.84 -8.07
N GLY A 11 1.76 -7.84 -7.56
CA GLY A 11 3.16 -8.01 -7.17
C GLY A 11 4.15 -8.00 -8.34
N GLU A 12 3.70 -7.67 -9.55
CA GLU A 12 4.50 -7.56 -10.77
C GLU A 12 5.26 -6.21 -10.81
N PHE A 13 6.06 -5.95 -9.78
CA PHE A 13 6.69 -4.64 -9.56
C PHE A 13 7.69 -4.26 -10.65
N ALA A 14 8.44 -5.22 -11.20
CA ALA A 14 9.36 -4.99 -12.31
C ALA A 14 8.62 -4.53 -13.57
N SER A 15 7.53 -5.24 -13.90
CA SER A 15 6.64 -4.90 -15.02
C SER A 15 5.98 -3.53 -14.80
N ALA A 16 5.56 -3.23 -13.58
CA ALA A 16 5.01 -1.91 -13.22
C ALA A 16 6.04 -0.79 -13.41
N ALA A 17 7.28 -0.98 -12.94
CA ALA A 17 8.35 0.00 -13.07
C ALA A 17 8.73 0.23 -14.55
N ALA A 18 8.84 -0.84 -15.34
CA ALA A 18 9.13 -0.77 -16.77
C ALA A 18 8.04 -0.01 -17.55
N LEU A 19 6.77 -0.20 -17.20
CA LEU A 19 5.66 0.57 -17.76
C LEU A 19 5.66 2.03 -17.32
N LEU A 20 5.89 2.27 -16.03
CA LEU A 20 5.76 3.59 -15.41
C LEU A 20 6.91 4.54 -15.73
N GLY A 21 8.14 4.03 -15.95
CA GLY A 21 9.30 4.84 -16.30
C GLY A 21 9.08 5.79 -17.49
N PRO A 22 8.79 5.28 -18.70
CA PRO A 22 8.53 6.11 -19.88
C PRO A 22 7.21 6.89 -19.76
N ALA A 23 6.19 6.31 -19.10
CA ALA A 23 4.91 6.97 -18.90
C ALA A 23 5.04 8.23 -18.03
N ALA A 24 5.79 8.15 -16.92
CA ALA A 24 6.01 9.28 -16.03
C ALA A 24 6.78 10.40 -16.73
N ALA A 25 7.85 10.06 -17.46
CA ALA A 25 8.62 11.03 -18.24
C ALA A 25 7.74 11.81 -19.24
N THR A 26 6.75 11.14 -19.84
CA THR A 26 5.79 11.77 -20.76
C THR A 26 4.76 12.61 -20.01
N LEU A 27 4.14 12.06 -18.97
CA LEU A 27 3.03 12.68 -18.25
C LEU A 27 3.45 13.90 -17.42
N GLU A 28 4.66 13.90 -16.86
CA GLU A 28 5.20 15.03 -16.12
C GLU A 28 5.21 16.33 -16.93
N ARG A 29 5.40 16.23 -18.26
CA ARG A 29 5.43 17.37 -19.17
C ARG A 29 4.06 17.99 -19.41
N THR A 30 2.98 17.29 -19.07
CA THR A 30 1.61 17.77 -19.31
C THR A 30 1.15 18.77 -18.25
N GLY A 31 1.79 18.84 -17.08
CA GLY A 31 1.41 19.74 -15.99
C GLY A 31 0.08 19.40 -15.30
N TYR A 32 -0.48 18.22 -15.57
CA TYR A 32 -1.71 17.70 -14.96
C TYR A 32 -1.42 16.72 -13.82
N SER A 33 -2.48 16.35 -13.09
CA SER A 33 -2.46 15.46 -11.92
C SER A 33 -1.84 14.08 -12.19
N TRP A 34 -1.82 13.64 -13.45
CA TRP A 34 -1.24 12.37 -13.89
C TRP A 34 0.27 12.28 -13.78
N GLY A 35 0.99 13.41 -13.91
CA GLY A 35 2.44 13.44 -13.75
C GLY A 35 2.87 13.00 -12.35
N PRO A 36 2.45 13.72 -11.28
CA PRO A 36 2.70 13.32 -9.89
C PRO A 36 2.23 11.90 -9.57
N LEU A 37 1.01 11.53 -9.99
CA LEU A 37 0.49 10.17 -9.74
C LEU A 37 1.38 9.09 -10.35
N SER A 38 1.81 9.26 -11.60
CA SER A 38 2.67 8.27 -12.27
C SER A 38 4.03 8.12 -11.58
N LEU A 39 4.63 9.21 -11.11
CA LEU A 39 5.85 9.20 -10.32
C LEU A 39 5.66 8.54 -8.96
N THR A 40 4.54 8.79 -8.30
CA THR A 40 4.16 8.15 -7.04
C THR A 40 4.08 6.63 -7.19
N LEU A 41 3.35 6.14 -8.21
CA LEU A 41 3.25 4.71 -8.48
C LEU A 41 4.61 4.10 -8.85
N LEU A 42 5.45 4.84 -9.58
CA LEU A 42 6.81 4.40 -9.93
C LEU A 42 7.67 4.26 -8.68
N ALA A 43 7.61 5.23 -7.77
CA ALA A 43 8.31 5.18 -6.49
C ALA A 43 7.87 3.97 -5.66
N THR A 44 6.57 3.65 -5.62
CA THR A 44 6.07 2.44 -4.95
C THR A 44 6.63 1.17 -5.58
N ALA A 45 6.61 1.05 -6.91
CA ALA A 45 7.16 -0.12 -7.61
C ALA A 45 8.66 -0.31 -7.32
N LEU A 46 9.44 0.76 -7.40
CA LEU A 46 10.88 0.75 -7.12
C LEU A 46 11.19 0.41 -5.66
N ALA A 47 10.36 0.89 -4.72
CA ALA A 47 10.51 0.60 -3.31
C ALA A 47 10.35 -0.91 -3.05
N GLN A 48 9.35 -1.52 -3.68
CA GLN A 48 9.08 -2.95 -3.60
C GLN A 48 10.19 -3.81 -4.23
N LEU A 49 10.89 -3.28 -5.24
CA LEU A 49 12.05 -3.92 -5.84
C LEU A 49 13.35 -3.75 -5.02
N GLY A 50 13.34 -2.91 -3.99
CA GLY A 50 14.52 -2.65 -3.17
C GLY A 50 15.50 -1.62 -3.74
N ASP A 51 15.14 -0.91 -4.82
CA ASP A 51 16.03 0.09 -5.42
C ASP A 51 15.92 1.43 -4.66
N THR A 52 16.75 1.58 -3.62
CA THR A 52 16.77 2.75 -2.74
C THR A 52 17.01 4.06 -3.50
N ALA A 53 17.97 4.07 -4.43
CA ALA A 53 18.36 5.28 -5.15
C ALA A 53 17.27 5.72 -6.13
N ALA A 54 16.72 4.78 -6.91
CA ALA A 54 15.66 5.09 -7.85
C ALA A 54 14.36 5.46 -7.12
N THR A 55 14.04 4.80 -6.01
CA THR A 55 12.90 5.14 -5.15
C THR A 55 13.00 6.58 -4.65
N ALA A 56 14.14 6.97 -4.07
CA ALA A 56 14.35 8.32 -3.57
C ALA A 56 14.21 9.37 -4.69
N LYS A 57 14.79 9.10 -5.85
CA LYS A 57 14.70 9.98 -7.03
C LYS A 57 13.27 10.14 -7.53
N ALA A 58 12.53 9.04 -7.70
CA ALA A 58 11.15 9.08 -8.18
C ALA A 58 10.23 9.79 -7.17
N LEU A 59 10.38 9.50 -5.87
CA LEU A 59 9.57 10.12 -4.83
C LEU A 59 9.82 11.62 -4.71
N SER A 60 11.08 12.06 -4.71
CA SER A 60 11.42 13.50 -4.64
C SER A 60 10.79 14.30 -5.79
N ARG A 61 10.78 13.72 -7.00
CA ARG A 61 10.10 14.31 -8.16
C ARG A 61 8.59 14.34 -7.96
N ALA A 62 8.00 13.25 -7.44
CA ALA A 62 6.57 13.18 -7.16
C ALA A 62 6.14 14.28 -6.19
N GLU A 63 6.89 14.46 -5.10
CA GLU A 63 6.64 15.47 -4.08
C GLU A 63 6.78 16.89 -4.63
N THR A 64 7.84 17.17 -5.38
CA THR A 64 8.09 18.48 -5.98
C THR A 64 7.00 18.89 -6.97
N ARG A 65 6.42 17.91 -7.67
CA ARG A 65 5.37 18.15 -8.67
C ARG A 65 3.96 18.05 -8.08
N HIS A 66 3.82 17.53 -6.88
CA HIS A 66 2.53 17.45 -6.20
C HIS A 66 2.07 18.84 -5.76
N GLY A 67 0.84 19.18 -6.08
CA GLY A 67 0.22 20.45 -5.69
C GLY A 67 -1.30 20.37 -5.77
N THR A 68 -1.96 21.54 -5.78
CA THR A 68 -3.44 21.63 -5.73
C THR A 68 -4.14 20.77 -6.79
N LYS A 69 -3.60 20.72 -8.01
CA LYS A 69 -4.18 19.93 -9.12
C LYS A 69 -4.10 18.43 -8.89
N SER A 70 -3.18 17.94 -8.07
CA SER A 70 -2.99 16.52 -7.76
C SER A 70 -3.39 16.15 -6.33
N ALA A 71 -4.04 17.06 -5.58
CA ALA A 71 -4.37 16.86 -4.18
C ALA A 71 -5.25 15.63 -3.92
N LEU A 72 -6.07 15.23 -4.90
CA LEU A 72 -6.85 13.98 -4.86
C LEU A 72 -5.97 12.76 -4.59
N PHE A 73 -4.74 12.75 -5.14
CA PHE A 73 -3.79 11.64 -5.05
C PHE A 73 -2.79 11.75 -3.88
N ALA A 74 -3.09 12.61 -2.90
CA ALA A 74 -2.26 12.74 -1.71
C ALA A 74 -2.17 11.42 -0.89
N PRO A 75 -3.22 10.58 -0.80
CA PRO A 75 -3.11 9.26 -0.16
C PRO A 75 -2.08 8.34 -0.84
N GLU A 76 -2.08 8.27 -2.18
CA GLU A 76 -1.10 7.49 -2.95
C GLU A 76 0.33 7.96 -2.68
N LEU A 77 0.55 9.28 -2.61
CA LEU A 77 1.85 9.84 -2.26
C LEU A 77 2.28 9.43 -0.85
N GLY A 78 1.35 9.42 0.10
CA GLY A 78 1.58 8.92 1.45
C GLY A 78 1.95 7.43 1.50
N VAL A 79 1.31 6.59 0.68
CA VAL A 79 1.66 5.17 0.54
C VAL A 79 3.07 5.00 -0.02
N ALA A 80 3.46 5.77 -1.04
CA ALA A 80 4.82 5.72 -1.57
C ALA A 80 5.88 6.12 -0.52
N ARG A 81 5.57 7.12 0.33
CA ARG A 81 6.43 7.48 1.48
C ARG A 81 6.54 6.34 2.49
N ALA A 82 5.43 5.67 2.81
CA ALA A 82 5.42 4.54 3.72
C ALA A 82 6.31 3.40 3.21
N HIS A 83 6.19 3.02 1.94
CA HIS A 83 7.03 1.99 1.32
C HIS A 83 8.51 2.39 1.25
N ARG A 84 8.84 3.67 1.02
CA ARG A 84 10.23 4.15 1.12
C ARG A 84 10.77 3.97 2.55
N LEU A 85 10.00 4.30 3.58
CA LEU A 85 10.43 4.14 4.98
C LEU A 85 10.62 2.66 5.32
N ALA A 86 9.73 1.79 4.84
CA ALA A 86 9.85 0.34 5.00
C ALA A 86 11.14 -0.20 4.33
N LEU A 87 11.44 0.26 3.12
CA LEU A 87 12.70 -0.06 2.42
C LEU A 87 13.93 0.35 3.24
N MET A 88 13.87 1.52 3.87
CA MET A 88 14.92 2.02 4.77
C MET A 88 14.92 1.35 6.15
N ARG A 89 14.12 0.29 6.35
CA ARG A 89 13.99 -0.48 7.61
C ARG A 89 13.42 0.33 8.77
N ASP A 90 12.74 1.43 8.49
CA ASP A 90 11.98 2.21 9.48
C ASP A 90 10.52 1.74 9.51
N ALA A 91 10.29 0.63 10.21
CA ALA A 91 8.96 0.01 10.31
C ALA A 91 7.93 0.93 11.00
N HIS A 92 8.33 1.63 12.06
CA HIS A 92 7.45 2.52 12.80
C HIS A 92 7.06 3.74 11.94
N GLY A 93 8.03 4.37 11.27
CA GLY A 93 7.79 5.46 10.34
C GLY A 93 6.92 5.04 9.17
N ALA A 94 7.13 3.84 8.62
CA ALA A 94 6.31 3.30 7.54
C ALA A 94 4.84 3.17 7.94
N VAL A 95 4.56 2.55 9.09
CA VAL A 95 3.18 2.43 9.62
C VAL A 95 2.57 3.81 9.89
N ALA A 96 3.32 4.73 10.52
CA ALA A 96 2.83 6.08 10.79
C ALA A 96 2.43 6.81 9.50
N ALA A 97 3.27 6.76 8.47
CA ALA A 97 3.01 7.37 7.17
C ALA A 97 1.80 6.75 6.46
N ALA A 98 1.63 5.43 6.51
CA ALA A 98 0.47 4.75 5.93
C ALA A 98 -0.83 5.15 6.65
N ARG A 99 -0.81 5.23 7.99
CA ARG A 99 -1.96 5.71 8.77
C ARG A 99 -2.33 7.15 8.46
N ASP A 100 -1.34 8.03 8.32
CA ASP A 100 -1.57 9.43 7.94
C ASP A 100 -2.23 9.52 6.56
N ALA A 101 -1.73 8.74 5.59
CA ALA A 101 -2.30 8.64 4.26
C ALA A 101 -3.76 8.14 4.29
N ALA A 102 -4.05 7.13 5.12
CA ALA A 102 -5.40 6.59 5.26
C ALA A 102 -6.37 7.64 5.82
N ARG A 103 -5.97 8.33 6.90
CA ARG A 103 -6.76 9.43 7.47
C ARG A 103 -6.95 10.59 6.51
N MET A 104 -5.96 10.88 5.65
CA MET A 104 -6.12 11.87 4.58
C MET A 104 -7.21 11.45 3.58
N ALA A 105 -7.24 10.18 3.18
CA ALA A 105 -8.28 9.66 2.31
C ALA A 105 -9.68 9.75 2.96
N GLU A 106 -9.81 9.41 4.25
CA GLU A 106 -11.07 9.55 5.00
C GLU A 106 -11.55 11.00 5.04
N ARG A 107 -10.68 11.95 5.42
CA ARG A 107 -11.03 13.38 5.44
C ARG A 107 -11.40 13.91 4.06
N GLY A 108 -10.82 13.34 3.01
CA GLY A 108 -11.16 13.64 1.62
C GLY A 108 -12.44 12.97 1.11
N GLY A 109 -13.15 12.20 1.95
CA GLY A 109 -14.36 11.46 1.57
C GLY A 109 -14.10 10.25 0.66
N GLN A 110 -12.83 9.86 0.46
CA GLN A 110 -12.44 8.78 -0.46
C GLN A 110 -12.49 7.42 0.25
N ARG A 111 -13.69 6.95 0.63
CA ARG A 111 -13.88 5.74 1.47
C ARG A 111 -13.18 4.49 0.94
N ALA A 112 -13.31 4.20 -0.36
CA ALA A 112 -12.64 3.05 -0.97
C ALA A 112 -11.11 3.18 -0.95
N VAL A 113 -10.60 4.39 -1.18
CA VAL A 113 -9.15 4.67 -1.08
C VAL A 113 -8.68 4.55 0.37
N ALA A 114 -9.46 5.02 1.33
CA ALA A 114 -9.16 4.86 2.75
C ALA A 114 -9.06 3.38 3.13
N ALA A 115 -10.00 2.54 2.71
CA ALA A 115 -9.95 1.10 2.98
C ALA A 115 -8.70 0.46 2.38
N ARG A 116 -8.36 0.81 1.13
CA ARG A 116 -7.14 0.34 0.47
C ARG A 116 -5.87 0.78 1.21
N VAL A 117 -5.80 2.04 1.65
CA VAL A 117 -4.60 2.57 2.31
C VAL A 117 -4.47 2.05 3.75
N TRP A 118 -5.58 1.80 4.45
CA TRP A 118 -5.54 1.06 5.71
C TRP A 118 -5.04 -0.37 5.52
N HIS A 119 -5.39 -1.03 4.41
CA HIS A 119 -4.83 -2.35 4.08
C HIS A 119 -3.31 -2.28 3.85
N GLU A 120 -2.79 -1.21 3.23
CA GLU A 120 -1.33 -0.98 3.14
C GLU A 120 -0.69 -0.86 4.54
N ALA A 121 -1.35 -0.18 5.48
CA ALA A 121 -0.85 -0.12 6.87
C ALA A 121 -0.79 -1.52 7.50
N VAL A 122 -1.83 -2.34 7.32
CA VAL A 122 -1.86 -3.75 7.79
C VAL A 122 -0.71 -4.54 7.19
N ARG A 123 -0.50 -4.44 5.86
CA ARG A 123 0.61 -5.11 5.15
C ARG A 123 1.98 -4.71 5.70
N LEU A 124 2.13 -3.45 6.12
CA LEU A 124 3.32 -2.92 6.78
C LEU A 124 3.46 -3.32 8.27
N GLY A 125 2.49 -4.03 8.83
CA GLY A 125 2.52 -4.55 10.21
C GLY A 125 1.66 -3.78 11.21
N ASP A 126 0.71 -2.96 10.75
CA ASP A 126 -0.18 -2.21 11.64
C ASP A 126 -1.24 -3.09 12.32
N THR A 127 -1.06 -3.36 13.62
CA THR A 127 -2.01 -4.10 14.47
C THR A 127 -3.21 -3.28 14.96
N ARG A 128 -3.30 -1.98 14.65
CA ARG A 128 -4.38 -1.08 15.10
C ARG A 128 -5.36 -0.68 13.99
N ALA A 129 -5.15 -1.15 12.76
CA ALA A 129 -5.98 -0.79 11.62
C ALA A 129 -7.36 -1.48 11.57
N ALA A 130 -7.62 -2.46 12.44
CA ALA A 130 -8.86 -3.24 12.43
C ALA A 130 -10.11 -2.39 12.69
N GLU A 131 -10.06 -1.43 13.61
CA GLU A 131 -11.22 -0.60 13.95
C GLU A 131 -11.58 0.40 12.83
N PRO A 132 -10.63 1.18 12.25
CA PRO A 132 -10.92 1.98 11.06
C PRO A 132 -11.46 1.17 9.88
N LEU A 133 -10.91 -0.02 9.62
CA LEU A 133 -11.39 -0.91 8.56
C LEU A 133 -12.79 -1.44 8.83
N ALA A 134 -13.14 -1.73 10.08
CA ALA A 134 -14.48 -2.17 10.45
C ALA A 134 -15.52 -1.09 10.13
N ARG A 135 -15.27 0.16 10.57
CA ARG A 135 -16.16 1.29 10.24
C ARG A 135 -16.33 1.49 8.73
N LEU A 136 -15.24 1.40 7.97
CA LEU A 136 -15.31 1.50 6.52
C LEU A 136 -16.13 0.36 5.90
N CYS A 137 -15.99 -0.88 6.39
CA CYS A 137 -16.81 -2.00 5.91
C CYS A 137 -18.31 -1.83 6.16
N ASP A 138 -18.70 -1.07 7.18
CA ASP A 138 -20.11 -0.72 7.43
C ASP A 138 -20.63 0.34 6.43
N GLU A 139 -19.72 1.15 5.87
CA GLU A 139 -20.05 2.23 4.93
C GLU A 139 -19.95 1.81 3.44
N ILE A 140 -19.15 0.81 3.12
CA ILE A 140 -18.94 0.34 1.73
C ILE A 140 -19.10 -1.18 1.60
N ASP A 141 -19.97 -1.60 0.68
CA ASP A 141 -20.05 -3.02 0.29
C ASP A 141 -18.90 -3.37 -0.67
N CYS A 142 -17.78 -3.80 -0.11
CA CYS A 142 -16.58 -4.13 -0.86
C CYS A 142 -15.93 -5.41 -0.34
N ALA A 143 -15.83 -6.43 -1.19
CA ALA A 143 -15.17 -7.70 -0.85
C ALA A 143 -13.71 -7.50 -0.42
N ALA A 144 -12.94 -6.67 -1.15
CA ALA A 144 -11.55 -6.38 -0.79
C ALA A 144 -11.42 -5.68 0.58
N ALA A 145 -12.37 -4.81 0.95
CA ALA A 145 -12.37 -4.17 2.27
C ALA A 145 -12.63 -5.18 3.39
N ARG A 146 -13.52 -6.15 3.18
CA ARG A 146 -13.76 -7.25 4.14
C ARG A 146 -12.52 -8.12 4.33
N ILE A 147 -11.81 -8.45 3.24
CA ILE A 147 -10.55 -9.19 3.31
C ILE A 147 -9.48 -8.39 4.05
N ALA A 148 -9.39 -7.08 3.79
CA ALA A 148 -8.48 -6.20 4.53
C ALA A 148 -8.79 -6.15 6.04
N LEU A 149 -10.07 -6.13 6.42
CA LEU A 149 -10.49 -6.22 7.82
C LEU A 149 -10.13 -7.58 8.45
N ALA A 150 -10.34 -8.68 7.72
CA ALA A 150 -9.92 -10.01 8.17
C ALA A 150 -8.41 -10.07 8.38
N HIS A 151 -7.62 -9.52 7.44
CA HIS A 151 -6.17 -9.39 7.56
C HIS A 151 -5.78 -8.61 8.82
N ALA A 152 -6.40 -7.45 9.06
CA ALA A 152 -6.12 -6.61 10.21
C ALA A 152 -6.41 -7.30 11.55
N ARG A 153 -7.53 -8.03 11.64
CA ARG A 153 -7.93 -8.78 12.83
C ARG A 153 -6.98 -9.95 13.09
N ALA A 154 -6.64 -10.72 12.07
CA ALA A 154 -5.72 -11.83 12.17
C ALA A 154 -4.33 -11.36 12.63
N LEU A 155 -3.83 -10.27 12.04
CA LEU A 155 -2.56 -9.66 12.44
C LEU A 155 -2.58 -9.16 13.88
N ALA A 156 -3.63 -8.47 14.30
CA ALA A 156 -3.76 -7.95 15.66
C ALA A 156 -3.85 -9.06 16.72
N ALA A 157 -4.48 -10.19 16.37
CA ALA A 157 -4.59 -11.36 17.23
C ALA A 157 -3.33 -12.24 17.24
N GLY A 158 -2.41 -12.04 16.30
CA GLY A 158 -1.29 -12.97 16.07
C GLY A 158 -1.76 -14.34 15.59
N ASP A 159 -2.92 -14.41 14.93
CA ASP A 159 -3.52 -15.66 14.47
C ASP A 159 -2.90 -16.10 13.14
N GLU A 160 -1.94 -17.01 13.23
CA GLU A 160 -1.20 -17.56 12.08
C GLU A 160 -2.13 -18.23 11.06
N ALA A 161 -3.08 -19.05 11.53
CA ALA A 161 -3.98 -19.79 10.65
C ALA A 161 -4.91 -18.83 9.90
N ALA A 162 -5.43 -17.81 10.59
CA ALA A 162 -6.24 -16.78 9.95
C ALA A 162 -5.42 -15.94 8.95
N LEU A 163 -4.14 -15.64 9.24
CA LEU A 163 -3.26 -14.93 8.29
C LEU A 163 -2.99 -15.76 7.02
N LEU A 164 -2.83 -17.09 7.15
CA LEU A 164 -2.70 -17.98 5.99
C LEU A 164 -3.99 -18.06 5.18
N ALA A 165 -5.15 -18.17 5.83
CA ALA A 165 -6.44 -18.16 5.14
C ALA A 165 -6.66 -16.83 4.37
N VAL A 166 -6.32 -15.70 4.97
CA VAL A 166 -6.34 -14.38 4.30
C VAL A 166 -5.40 -14.35 3.11
N SER A 167 -4.19 -14.94 3.22
CA SER A 167 -3.25 -15.03 2.10
C SER A 167 -3.83 -15.82 0.92
N GLU A 168 -4.50 -16.93 1.19
CA GLU A 168 -5.17 -17.75 0.16
C GLU A 168 -6.31 -16.97 -0.51
N GLU A 169 -7.15 -16.29 0.28
CA GLU A 169 -8.26 -15.49 -0.24
C GLU A 169 -7.76 -14.33 -1.11
N LEU A 170 -6.73 -13.60 -0.67
CA LEU A 170 -6.08 -12.55 -1.45
C LEU A 170 -5.49 -13.08 -2.77
N THR A 171 -4.91 -14.28 -2.74
CA THR A 171 -4.38 -14.94 -3.94
C THR A 171 -5.51 -15.26 -4.93
N SER A 172 -6.67 -15.72 -4.44
CA SER A 172 -7.82 -16.07 -5.29
C SER A 172 -8.38 -14.89 -6.09
N ILE A 173 -8.21 -13.67 -5.59
CA ILE A 173 -8.66 -12.43 -6.24
C ILE A 173 -7.53 -11.64 -6.94
N GLY A 174 -6.32 -12.21 -7.06
CA GLY A 174 -5.19 -11.56 -7.74
C GLY A 174 -4.47 -10.48 -6.92
N MET A 175 -4.70 -10.40 -5.61
CA MET A 175 -3.97 -9.49 -4.72
C MET A 175 -2.69 -10.14 -4.17
N ARG A 176 -1.86 -10.69 -5.07
CA ARG A 176 -0.70 -11.52 -4.71
C ARG A 176 0.34 -10.79 -3.86
N ALA A 177 0.53 -9.49 -4.06
CA ALA A 177 1.44 -8.69 -3.22
C ALA A 177 0.97 -8.69 -1.75
N ALA A 178 -0.32 -8.45 -1.52
CA ALA A 178 -0.89 -8.46 -0.18
C ALA A 178 -0.94 -9.87 0.43
N ALA A 179 -1.17 -10.90 -0.40
CA ALA A 179 -1.11 -12.29 0.03
C ALA A 179 0.29 -12.65 0.56
N ALA A 180 1.34 -12.27 -0.17
CA ALA A 180 2.72 -12.51 0.24
C ALA A 180 3.04 -11.84 1.60
N ASP A 181 2.55 -10.63 1.82
CA ASP A 181 2.69 -9.93 3.10
C ASP A 181 1.98 -10.67 4.26
N ALA A 182 0.74 -11.11 4.05
CA ALA A 182 -0.02 -11.89 5.04
C ALA A 182 0.70 -13.19 5.41
N ALA A 183 1.18 -13.95 4.42
CA ALA A 183 1.96 -15.17 4.64
C ALA A 183 3.28 -14.89 5.37
N ALA A 184 3.95 -13.77 5.08
CA ALA A 184 5.17 -13.37 5.77
C ALA A 184 4.91 -12.94 7.22
N GLN A 185 3.76 -12.35 7.51
CA GLN A 185 3.34 -12.00 8.87
C GLN A 185 3.01 -13.26 9.69
N ALA A 186 2.34 -14.26 9.09
CA ALA A 186 2.07 -15.56 9.71
C ALA A 186 3.36 -16.21 10.23
N ARG A 187 4.39 -16.30 9.37
CA ARG A 187 5.71 -16.86 9.74
C ARG A 187 6.42 -16.09 10.84
N ARG A 188 6.26 -14.76 10.90
CA ARG A 188 6.88 -13.90 11.93
C ARG A 188 6.22 -14.08 13.29
N GLY A 189 4.90 -14.28 13.33
CA GLY A 189 4.18 -14.64 14.55
C GLY A 189 4.68 -15.94 15.15
N ALA A 190 4.85 -16.98 14.33
CA ALA A 190 5.41 -18.26 14.75
C ALA A 190 6.83 -18.15 15.33
N ALA A 191 7.69 -17.29 14.74
CA ALA A 191 9.05 -17.08 15.22
C ALA A 191 9.14 -16.29 16.54
N ALA A 192 8.10 -15.51 16.89
CA ALA A 192 8.05 -14.72 18.12
C ALA A 192 7.48 -15.49 19.32
N GLN A 193 6.89 -16.67 19.10
CA GLN A 193 6.34 -17.54 20.15
C GLN A 193 7.38 -18.62 20.52
N PRO A 194 8.13 -18.52 21.64
CA PRO A 194 9.01 -19.61 22.05
C PRO A 194 8.17 -20.82 22.45
N LEU A 195 8.63 -22.01 22.04
CA LEU A 195 8.07 -23.32 22.39
C LEU A 195 7.77 -23.38 23.89
N ARG A 196 6.49 -23.58 24.23
CA ARG A 196 6.04 -23.87 25.60
C ARG A 196 6.35 -25.30 25.98
#